data_AF-A0A2U3K2J1-F1
#
_entry.id   AF-A0A2U3K2J1-F1
#
_cell.length_a   1.000
_cell.length_b   1.000
_cell.length_c   1.000
_cell.angle_alpha   90.00
_cell.angle_beta   90.00
_cell.angle_gamma   90.00
#
_symmetry.space_group_name_H-M   'P 1'
#
loop_
_entity.id
_entity.type
_entity.pdbx_description
1 polymer ?
#
loop_
_entity_poly.entity_id
_entity_poly.type
_entity_poly.pdbx_seq_one_letter_code
_entity_poly.pdbx_strand_id
1 'polypeptide(L)'
;MTWVLVAVMVVATALSDLLQSYEMKQAGAQSVGARGLGRLLRTIVERRYLLLSFVCLAFSFFAFMALVQTAPLSFAVPASAASFILETALAKILLKEQIGARRAAGTLLVLCGVLLLGR
;
A
#
# COMPACT_ATOMS: atom_id res chain seq x y z
N MET A 1 15.98 -15.25 2.14
CA MET A 1 16.05 -14.12 1.20
C MET A 1 14.66 -13.68 0.73
N THR A 2 13.83 -14.60 0.23
CA THR A 2 12.43 -14.34 -0.18
C THR A 2 11.57 -13.64 0.87
N TRP A 3 11.60 -14.08 2.14
CA TRP A 3 10.84 -13.43 3.23
C TRP A 3 11.25 -11.98 3.52
N VAL A 4 12.53 -11.64 3.31
CA VAL A 4 13.03 -10.26 3.46
C VAL A 4 12.50 -9.39 2.33
N LEU A 5 12.49 -9.90 1.09
CA LEU A 5 11.91 -9.21 -0.06
C LEU A 5 10.39 -8.99 0.12
N VAL A 6 9.68 -9.99 0.65
CA VAL A 6 8.25 -9.85 1.00
C VAL A 6 8.07 -8.75 2.04
N ALA A 7 8.83 -8.77 3.13
CA ALA A 7 8.71 -7.76 4.19
C ALA A 7 8.98 -6.35 3.66
N VAL A 8 10.03 -6.17 2.86
CA VAL A 8 10.37 -4.87 2.25
C VAL A 8 9.28 -4.39 1.29
N MET A 9 8.78 -5.27 0.42
CA MET A 9 7.69 -4.97 -0.50
C MET A 9 6.42 -4.55 0.28
N VAL A 10 6.01 -5.36 1.25
CA VAL A 10 4.80 -5.15 2.07
C VAL A 10 4.86 -3.83 2.81
N VAL A 11 6.01 -3.52 3.44
CA VAL A 11 6.22 -2.25 4.16
C VAL A 11 6.22 -1.07 3.19
N ALA A 12 6.90 -1.18 2.06
CA ALA A 12 6.95 -0.10 1.06
C ALA A 12 5.57 0.18 0.44
N THR A 13 4.81 -0.86 0.11
CA THR A 13 3.43 -0.72 -0.37
C THR A 13 2.57 -0.03 0.68
N ALA A 14 2.57 -0.53 1.92
CA ALA A 14 1.77 0.05 3.00
C ALA A 14 2.15 1.52 3.27
N LEU A 15 3.44 1.87 3.24
CA LEU A 15 3.88 3.26 3.38
C LEU A 15 3.34 4.14 2.26
N SER A 16 3.40 3.65 1.02
CA SER A 16 2.92 4.35 -0.18
C SER A 16 1.43 4.66 -0.07
N ASP A 17 0.63 3.64 0.28
CA ASP A 17 -0.82 3.75 0.39
C ASP A 17 -1.22 4.70 1.52
N LEU A 18 -0.52 4.67 2.65
CA LEU A 18 -0.78 5.61 3.75
C LEU A 18 -0.47 7.04 3.39
N LEU A 19 0.66 7.29 2.73
CA LEU A 19 1.03 8.63 2.30
C LEU A 19 0.04 9.15 1.26
N GLN A 20 -0.44 8.31 0.34
CA GLN A 20 -1.52 8.66 -0.58
C GLN A 20 -2.82 8.97 0.16
N SER A 21 -3.23 8.12 1.11
CA SER A 21 -4.46 8.30 1.89
C SER A 21 -4.40 9.56 2.77
N TYR A 22 -3.24 9.88 3.32
CA TYR A 22 -2.98 11.11 4.07
C TYR A 22 -3.13 12.35 3.17
N GLU A 23 -2.51 12.36 1.99
CA GLU A 23 -2.65 13.44 1.02
C GLU A 23 -4.09 13.60 0.53
N MET A 24 -4.82 12.50 0.30
CA MET A 24 -6.22 12.54 -0.11
C MET A 24 -7.12 13.11 0.99
N LYS A 25 -6.87 12.79 2.27
CA LYS A 25 -7.57 13.42 3.41
C LYS A 25 -7.27 14.92 3.50
N GLN A 26 -6.08 15.34 3.13
CA GLN A 26 -5.65 16.74 3.21
C GLN A 26 -6.10 17.57 1.99
N ALA A 27 -6.27 16.95 0.82
CA ALA A 27 -6.67 17.62 -0.41
C ALA A 27 -8.17 17.98 -0.45
N GLY A 28 -9.02 17.26 0.29
CA GLY A 28 -10.48 17.45 0.27
C GLY A 28 -11.11 17.14 -1.10
N ALA A 29 -12.43 16.99 -1.17
CA ALA A 29 -13.13 16.68 -2.42
C ALA A 29 -13.04 17.86 -3.41
N GLN A 30 -12.03 17.86 -4.27
CA GLN A 30 -11.88 18.82 -5.36
C GLN A 30 -12.80 18.40 -6.52
N SER A 31 -13.81 19.20 -6.82
CA SER A 31 -14.68 19.01 -7.98
C SER A 31 -13.87 19.12 -9.27
N VAL A 32 -13.67 18.00 -9.95
CA VAL A 32 -12.85 17.92 -11.17
C VAL A 32 -13.62 18.50 -12.35
N GLY A 33 -13.35 19.76 -12.69
CA GLY A 33 -13.67 20.34 -14.00
C GLY A 33 -12.49 20.22 -14.98
N ALA A 34 -12.73 20.22 -16.28
CA ALA A 34 -11.71 20.04 -17.34
C ALA A 34 -10.55 21.06 -17.30
N ARG A 35 -10.77 22.27 -16.77
CA ARG A 35 -9.71 23.29 -16.52
C ARG A 35 -8.93 23.09 -15.22
N GLY A 36 -9.37 22.15 -14.37
CA GLY A 36 -8.74 21.79 -13.10
C GLY A 36 -7.60 20.79 -13.26
N LEU A 37 -7.54 20.03 -14.36
CA LEU A 37 -6.54 18.95 -14.54
C LEU A 37 -5.09 19.48 -14.51
N GLY A 38 -4.83 20.59 -15.20
CA GLY A 38 -3.50 21.23 -15.18
C GLY A 38 -3.13 21.83 -13.83
N ARG A 39 -4.12 22.33 -13.07
CA ARG A 39 -3.91 22.87 -11.73
C ARG A 39 -3.70 21.75 -10.71
N LEU A 40 -4.43 20.64 -10.84
CA LEU A 40 -4.25 19.42 -10.07
C LEU A 40 -2.87 18.80 -10.31
N LEU A 41 -2.42 18.69 -11.56
CA LEU A 41 -1.06 18.21 -11.87
C LEU A 41 0.02 19.08 -11.20
N ARG A 42 -0.14 20.41 -11.21
CA ARG A 42 0.79 21.32 -10.54
C ARG A 42 0.76 21.15 -9.02
N THR A 43 -0.43 21.04 -8.42
CA THR A 43 -0.58 20.78 -6.98
C THR A 43 0.01 19.41 -6.60
N ILE A 44 -0.18 18.37 -7.41
CA ILE A 44 0.37 17.03 -7.18
C ILE A 44 1.91 17.06 -7.19
N VAL A 45 2.52 17.81 -8.11
CA VAL A 45 3.99 17.95 -8.20
C VAL A 45 4.56 18.78 -7.04
N GLU A 46 3.85 19.79 -6.55
CA GLU A 46 4.27 20.57 -5.38
C GLU A 46 4.12 19.80 -4.05
N ARG A 47 3.28 18.76 -4.01
CA ARG A 47 3.07 17.93 -2.82
C ARG A 47 4.14 16.84 -2.71
N ARG A 48 5.20 17.19 -1.98
CA ARG A 48 6.39 16.35 -1.74
C ARG A 48 6.08 14.95 -1.18
N TYR A 49 5.01 14.80 -0.40
CA TYR A 49 4.57 13.51 0.14
C TYR A 49 3.99 12.60 -0.94
N LEU A 50 3.21 13.14 -1.89
CA LEU A 50 2.62 12.36 -2.99
C LEU A 50 3.72 11.81 -3.91
N LEU A 51 4.75 12.62 -4.17
CA LEU A 51 5.93 12.20 -4.92
C LEU A 51 6.73 11.13 -4.16
N LEU A 52 6.83 11.24 -2.83
CA LEU A 52 7.45 10.20 -2.00
C LEU A 52 6.66 8.88 -2.03
N SER A 53 5.32 8.92 -2.09
CA SER A 53 4.50 7.72 -2.31
C SER A 53 4.84 7.04 -3.63
N PHE A 54 4.98 7.81 -4.71
CA PHE A 54 5.32 7.26 -6.02
C PHE A 54 6.69 6.60 -6.03
N VAL A 55 7.68 7.19 -5.36
CA VAL A 55 9.01 6.58 -5.22
C VAL A 55 8.94 5.30 -4.40
N CYS A 56 8.19 5.30 -3.30
CA CYS A 56 8.02 4.13 -2.44
C CYS A 56 7.26 3.00 -3.17
N LEU A 57 6.28 3.35 -3.99
CA LEU A 57 5.53 2.41 -4.83
C LEU A 57 6.43 1.81 -5.92
N ALA A 58 7.26 2.64 -6.58
CA ALA A 58 8.23 2.16 -7.55
C ALA A 58 9.23 1.18 -6.89
N PHE A 59 9.72 1.51 -5.69
CA PHE A 59 10.60 0.62 -4.93
C PHE A 59 9.93 -0.72 -4.59
N SER A 60 8.66 -0.68 -4.15
CA SER A 60 7.87 -1.88 -3.91
C SER A 60 7.69 -2.73 -5.17
N PHE A 61 7.47 -2.09 -6.32
CA PHE A 61 7.36 -2.78 -7.61
C PHE A 61 8.64 -3.50 -8.01
N PHE A 62 9.81 -2.88 -7.83
CA PHE A 62 11.09 -3.55 -8.07
C PHE A 62 11.35 -4.69 -7.09
N ALA A 63 11.00 -4.52 -5.81
CA ALA A 63 11.08 -5.59 -4.81
C ALA A 63 10.16 -6.77 -5.17
N PHE A 64 8.96 -6.50 -5.68
CA PHE A 64 8.03 -7.51 -6.18
C PHE A 64 8.57 -8.25 -7.40
N MET A 65 9.13 -7.53 -8.39
CA MET A 65 9.77 -8.18 -9.54
C MET A 65 10.91 -9.11 -9.10
N ALA A 66 11.76 -8.67 -8.16
CA ALA A 66 12.83 -9.51 -7.60
C ALA A 66 12.27 -10.74 -6.84
N LEU A 67 11.15 -10.58 -6.15
CA LEU A 67 10.46 -11.68 -5.48
C LEU A 67 9.92 -12.71 -6.48
N VAL A 68 9.27 -12.25 -7.56
CA VAL A 68 8.74 -13.13 -8.61
C VAL A 68 9.86 -13.87 -9.36
N GLN A 69 11.05 -13.29 -9.44
CA GLN A 69 12.22 -13.97 -10.02
C GLN A 69 12.80 -15.07 -9.12
N THR A 70 12.55 -15.01 -7.81
CA THR A 70 13.14 -15.94 -6.83
C THR A 70 12.13 -16.94 -6.24
N ALA A 71 10.83 -16.66 -6.35
CA ALA A 71 9.75 -17.49 -5.83
C ALA A 71 8.63 -17.64 -6.87
N PRO A 72 7.90 -18.77 -6.87
CA PRO A 72 6.79 -18.96 -7.80
C PRO A 72 5.68 -17.93 -7.56
N LEU A 73 5.00 -17.53 -8.64
CA LEU A 73 3.88 -16.58 -8.60
C LEU A 73 2.77 -17.00 -7.62
N SER A 74 2.57 -18.31 -7.44
CA SER A 74 1.63 -18.86 -6.47
C SER A 74 1.94 -18.48 -5.03
N PHE A 75 3.19 -18.14 -4.70
CA PHE A 75 3.59 -17.60 -3.40
C PHE A 75 3.65 -16.07 -3.40
N ALA A 76 4.20 -15.45 -4.44
CA ALA A 76 4.41 -14.01 -4.49
C ALA A 76 3.10 -13.21 -4.47
N VAL A 77 2.06 -13.68 -5.17
CA VAL A 77 0.75 -13.01 -5.22
C VAL A 77 0.07 -12.99 -3.84
N PRO A 78 -0.13 -14.12 -3.14
CA PRO A 78 -0.68 -14.07 -1.78
C PRO A 78 0.23 -13.30 -0.81
N ALA A 79 1.56 -13.44 -0.91
CA ALA A 79 2.47 -12.66 -0.08
C ALA A 79 2.27 -11.14 -0.23
N SER A 80 1.95 -10.66 -1.44
CA SER A 80 1.63 -9.25 -1.66
C SER A 80 0.38 -8.79 -0.90
N ALA A 81 -0.62 -9.68 -0.71
CA ALA A 81 -1.83 -9.37 0.04
C ALA A 81 -1.58 -9.15 1.55
N ALA A 82 -0.38 -9.49 2.05
CA ALA A 82 0.01 -9.14 3.42
C ALA A 82 0.16 -7.63 3.63
N SER A 83 0.32 -6.82 2.56
CA SER A 83 0.32 -5.35 2.65
C SER A 83 -0.98 -4.84 3.25
N PHE A 84 -2.13 -5.44 2.92
CA PHE A 84 -3.43 -5.07 3.50
C PHE A 84 -3.46 -5.18 5.01
N ILE A 85 -2.69 -6.10 5.59
CA ILE A 85 -2.62 -6.30 7.04
C ILE A 85 -1.91 -5.12 7.69
N LEU A 86 -0.75 -4.76 7.14
CA LEU A 86 -0.01 -3.59 7.59
C LEU A 86 -0.81 -2.31 7.35
N GLU A 87 -1.43 -2.16 6.19
CA GLU A 87 -2.24 -1.00 5.83
C GLU A 87 -3.44 -0.86 6.78
N THR A 88 -4.14 -1.95 7.08
CA THR A 88 -5.25 -1.96 8.04
C THR A 88 -4.77 -1.58 9.45
N ALA A 89 -3.63 -2.12 9.90
CA ALA A 89 -3.05 -1.80 11.19
C ALA A 89 -2.61 -0.33 11.28
N LEU A 90 -1.89 0.17 10.27
CA LEU A 90 -1.43 1.55 10.23
C LEU A 90 -2.60 2.54 10.00
N ALA A 91 -3.66 2.18 9.29
CA ALA A 91 -4.86 3.01 9.16
C ALA A 91 -5.55 3.22 10.52
N LYS A 92 -5.54 2.22 11.41
CA LYS A 92 -6.02 2.40 12.79
C LYS A 92 -5.10 3.28 13.62
N ILE A 93 -3.79 3.08 13.51
CA ILE A 93 -2.79 3.76 14.36
C ILE A 93 -2.58 5.21 13.91
N LEU A 94 -2.32 5.45 12.62
CA LEU A 94 -2.06 6.77 12.06
C LEU A 94 -3.34 7.54 11.72
N LEU A 95 -4.29 6.91 11.03
CA LEU A 95 -5.49 7.60 10.53
C LEU A 95 -6.65 7.62 11.56
N LYS A 96 -6.48 6.93 12.71
CA LYS A 96 -7.49 6.79 13.78
C LYS A 96 -8.86 6.30 13.26
N GLU A 97 -8.87 5.54 12.17
CA GLU A 97 -10.12 5.00 11.64
C GLU A 97 -10.67 3.88 12.53
N GLN A 98 -11.99 3.90 12.72
CA GLN A 98 -12.72 2.84 13.41
C GLN A 98 -12.70 1.58 12.54
N ILE A 99 -11.78 0.65 12.82
CA ILE A 99 -11.84 -0.66 12.18
C ILE A 99 -13.02 -1.44 12.76
N GLY A 100 -14.05 -1.67 11.95
CA GLY A 100 -15.13 -2.60 12.30
C GLY A 100 -14.63 -4.05 12.41
N ALA A 101 -15.25 -4.84 13.29
CA ALA A 101 -14.88 -6.25 13.54
C ALA A 101 -14.80 -7.11 12.27
N ARG A 102 -15.61 -6.80 11.24
CA ARG A 102 -15.58 -7.49 9.94
C ARG A 102 -14.27 -7.25 9.16
N ARG A 103 -13.72 -6.02 9.19
CA ARG A 103 -12.43 -5.72 8.54
C ARG A 103 -11.30 -6.47 9.23
N ALA A 104 -11.27 -6.46 10.57
CA ALA A 104 -10.27 -7.20 11.35
C ALA A 104 -10.32 -8.72 11.09
N ALA A 105 -11.52 -9.30 11.01
CA ALA A 105 -11.69 -10.71 10.68
C ALA A 105 -11.19 -11.04 9.26
N GLY A 106 -11.50 -10.19 8.27
CA GLY A 106 -10.97 -10.33 6.91
C GLY A 106 -9.45 -10.26 6.87
N THR A 107 -8.85 -9.32 7.60
CA THR A 107 -7.38 -9.18 7.71
C THR A 107 -6.73 -10.43 8.30
N LEU A 108 -7.31 -11.03 9.35
CA LEU A 108 -6.82 -12.27 9.93
C LEU A 108 -6.94 -13.46 8.96
N LEU A 109 -8.02 -13.51 8.17
CA LEU A 109 -8.22 -14.57 7.18
C LEU A 109 -7.17 -14.47 6.06
N VAL A 110 -6.86 -13.25 5.60
CA VAL A 110 -5.75 -13.00 4.66
C VAL A 110 -4.42 -13.41 5.27
N LEU A 111 -4.14 -13.03 6.53
CA LEU A 111 -2.91 -13.43 7.25
C LEU A 111 -2.76 -14.95 7.27
N CYS A 112 -3.81 -15.69 7.64
CA CYS A 112 -3.81 -17.15 7.65
C CYS A 112 -3.54 -17.73 6.25
N GLY A 113 -4.15 -17.16 5.20
CA GLY A 113 -3.89 -17.58 3.82
C GLY A 113 -2.42 -17.43 3.44
N VAL A 114 -1.81 -16.27 3.74
CA VAL A 114 -0.39 -16.03 3.44
C VAL A 114 0.53 -16.98 4.21
N LEU A 115 0.25 -17.23 5.50
CA LEU A 115 1.04 -18.15 6.32
C LEU A 115 0.96 -19.60 5.84
N LEU A 116 -0.20 -20.03 5.36
CA LEU A 116 -0.40 -21.37 4.80
C LEU A 116 0.39 -21.58 3.51
N LEU A 117 0.47 -20.56 2.64
CA LEU A 117 1.24 -20.64 1.39
C LEU A 117 2.75 -20.47 1.59
N GLY A 118 3.19 -19.88 2.70
CA GLY A 118 4.60 -19.77 3.05
C GLY A 118 5.22 -21.00 3.70
N ARG A 119 4.42 -22.04 3.92
CA ARG A 119 4.83 -23.37 4.39
C ARG A 119 4.79 -24.36 3.24
#